data_AF-A0A0C9W741-F1
#
_entry.id   AF-A0A0C9W741-F1
#
_cell.length_a   1.000
_cell.length_b   1.000
_cell.length_c   1.000
_cell.angle_alpha   90.00
_cell.angle_beta   90.00
_cell.angle_gamma   90.00
#
_symmetry.space_group_name_H-M   'P 1'
#
loop_
_entity.id
_entity.type
_entity.pdbx_description
1 polymer ?
#
loop_
_entity_poly.entity_id
_entity_poly.type
_entity_poly.pdbx_seq_one_letter_code
_entity_poly.pdbx_strand_id
1 'polypeptide(L)'
;MPPRNKDKTQGETKKRGKKKSDEKQKEKEEKQGRLKNDVEKLVEETTPKLEDAILKAEELNCLSREAMIGVARFDIVGNRERLKFGTWNPRAVKEEEVNKLVESFLQHGLNRFDYSNAIPLCVLPGVVKSNSYMPMDEFLKQDPSFSNTKLPILEFTDSMRAVLAAGGAHRLSALNKYLTRNMELLVDIERHLQNEDDGNPETRRSKKSRDEIAGVLAYKGQWLVIIYDLNKVQADDGKLGLHISANQRHYNYRESAEEGLVQLYQLMVATHQTWRDMHAPQGSRPTLNQGKQYQLLSQDYVSKLFGHLMHPSTSHYIHSPVFKLKKLHSDLISPYGGLLSVLFMDMEDKLRMCFNDVVLDNAEVERVIESMSREDDDDAWKMGTKSREDMMSMLRSAPTVFEVIGDNLRAILDQA
;
A
#
# COMPACT_ATOMS: atom_id res chain seq x y z
N MET A 1 15.89 -75.04 34.62
CA MET A 1 17.24 -74.55 34.98
C MET A 1 17.93 -74.06 33.70
N PRO A 2 18.40 -72.80 33.66
CA PRO A 2 18.92 -72.10 32.47
C PRO A 2 20.46 -72.28 32.35
N PRO A 3 21.17 -71.84 31.28
CA PRO A 3 21.65 -70.45 31.21
C PRO A 3 21.93 -69.89 29.77
N ARG A 4 21.77 -68.58 29.54
CA ARG A 4 22.81 -67.53 29.34
C ARG A 4 23.77 -67.65 28.11
N ASN A 5 23.60 -66.69 27.20
CA ASN A 5 24.47 -65.50 27.00
C ASN A 5 25.83 -65.62 26.26
N LYS A 6 26.07 -64.58 25.41
CA LYS A 6 27.34 -63.94 24.96
C LYS A 6 27.95 -64.30 23.58
N ASP A 7 27.68 -63.40 22.64
CA ASP A 7 28.58 -62.49 21.90
C ASP A 7 30.03 -62.83 21.50
N LYS A 8 30.37 -62.23 20.33
CA LYS A 8 31.66 -61.79 19.75
C LYS A 8 32.24 -62.74 18.69
N THR A 9 32.77 -62.33 17.53
CA THR A 9 33.33 -61.04 17.05
C THR A 9 33.57 -61.06 15.51
N GLN A 10 33.57 -59.88 14.88
CA GLN A 10 34.42 -59.39 13.74
C GLN A 10 34.63 -60.20 12.43
N GLY A 11 34.42 -59.51 11.29
CA GLY A 11 35.38 -59.52 10.16
C GLY A 11 34.83 -59.66 8.72
N GLU A 12 34.97 -58.58 7.93
CA GLU A 12 35.14 -58.52 6.45
C GLU A 12 33.94 -58.88 5.52
N THR A 13 33.47 -58.06 4.56
CA THR A 13 34.21 -57.45 3.44
C THR A 13 33.41 -56.28 2.78
N LYS A 14 34.11 -55.18 2.49
CA LYS A 14 33.69 -54.08 1.60
C LYS A 14 33.84 -54.51 0.13
N LYS A 15 32.82 -54.25 -0.71
CA LYS A 15 32.92 -53.85 -2.15
C LYS A 15 31.53 -53.96 -2.83
N ARG A 16 30.72 -52.89 -2.86
CA ARG A 16 29.67 -52.65 -3.89
C ARG A 16 28.84 -51.34 -3.79
N GLY A 17 29.11 -50.44 -2.85
CA GLY A 17 28.25 -49.26 -2.63
C GLY A 17 28.59 -47.98 -3.42
N LYS A 18 29.79 -47.82 -3.98
CA LYS A 18 30.32 -46.49 -4.34
C LYS A 18 29.99 -45.97 -5.75
N LYS A 19 29.39 -46.77 -6.64
CA LYS A 19 29.17 -46.37 -8.05
C LYS A 19 27.77 -45.81 -8.35
N LYS A 20 26.78 -46.06 -7.48
CA LYS A 20 25.38 -45.61 -7.68
C LYS A 20 25.05 -44.26 -7.01
N SER A 21 25.91 -43.76 -6.13
CA SER A 21 25.72 -42.45 -5.48
C SER A 21 26.09 -41.31 -6.42
N ASP A 22 27.20 -41.45 -7.16
CA ASP A 22 27.79 -40.35 -7.91
C ASP A 22 27.02 -40.05 -9.21
N GLU A 23 26.41 -41.05 -9.84
CA GLU A 23 25.51 -40.86 -10.99
C GLU A 23 24.20 -40.15 -10.59
N LYS A 24 23.61 -40.49 -9.43
CA LYS A 24 22.39 -39.84 -8.94
C LYS A 24 22.63 -38.39 -8.47
N GLN A 25 23.86 -38.06 -8.08
CA GLN A 25 24.22 -36.72 -7.64
C GLN A 25 24.45 -35.80 -8.85
N LYS A 26 25.14 -36.30 -9.90
CA LYS A 26 25.28 -35.58 -11.18
C LYS A 26 23.96 -35.31 -11.89
N GLU A 27 23.03 -36.28 -11.90
CA GLU A 27 21.71 -36.10 -12.53
C GLU A 27 20.83 -35.08 -11.79
N LYS A 28 21.03 -34.92 -10.47
CA LYS A 28 20.36 -33.90 -9.66
C LYS A 28 20.95 -32.51 -9.88
N GLU A 29 22.27 -32.40 -9.99
CA GLU A 29 22.97 -31.14 -10.27
C GLU A 29 22.66 -30.62 -11.69
N GLU A 30 22.60 -31.49 -12.70
CA GLU A 30 22.19 -31.10 -14.06
C GLU A 30 20.72 -30.67 -14.14
N LYS A 31 19.81 -31.34 -13.42
CA LYS A 31 18.40 -30.93 -13.35
C LYS A 31 18.21 -29.62 -12.59
N GLN A 32 18.96 -29.39 -11.51
CA GLN A 32 18.95 -28.11 -10.79
C GLN A 32 19.55 -26.97 -11.62
N GLY A 33 20.61 -27.23 -12.40
CA GLY A 33 21.19 -26.25 -13.32
C GLY A 33 20.24 -25.85 -14.45
N ARG A 34 19.52 -26.83 -15.04
CA ARG A 34 18.48 -26.54 -16.06
C ARG A 34 17.29 -25.77 -15.48
N LEU A 35 16.80 -26.16 -14.29
CA LEU A 35 15.73 -25.43 -13.61
C LEU A 35 16.12 -24.00 -13.22
N LYS A 36 17.38 -23.75 -12.82
CA LYS A 36 17.88 -22.39 -12.58
C LYS A 36 17.92 -21.56 -13.86
N ASN A 37 18.46 -22.12 -14.95
CA ASN A 37 18.54 -21.41 -16.23
C ASN A 37 17.14 -21.14 -16.83
N ASP A 38 16.20 -22.06 -16.67
CA ASP A 38 14.82 -21.88 -17.14
C ASP A 38 14.07 -20.84 -16.29
N VAL A 39 14.34 -20.77 -14.98
CA VAL A 39 13.80 -19.74 -14.08
C VAL A 39 14.45 -18.37 -14.36
N GLU A 40 15.76 -18.31 -14.60
CA GLU A 40 16.46 -17.07 -14.97
C GLU A 40 15.95 -16.51 -16.31
N LYS A 41 15.76 -17.38 -17.33
CA LYS A 41 15.10 -16.99 -18.58
C LYS A 41 13.67 -16.48 -18.39
N LEU A 42 12.87 -17.15 -17.56
CA LEU A 42 11.51 -16.71 -17.25
C LEU A 42 11.47 -15.38 -16.49
N VAL A 43 12.44 -15.14 -15.60
CA VAL A 43 12.58 -13.89 -14.85
C VAL A 43 13.03 -12.75 -15.78
N GLU A 44 13.99 -12.99 -16.68
CA GLU A 44 14.43 -12.00 -17.69
C GLU A 44 13.35 -11.67 -18.72
N GLU A 45 12.47 -12.61 -19.08
CA GLU A 45 11.38 -12.36 -20.06
C GLU A 45 10.15 -11.65 -19.45
N THR A 46 9.98 -11.69 -18.12
CA THR A 46 8.81 -11.13 -17.41
C THR A 46 9.07 -9.82 -16.66
N THR A 47 10.31 -9.54 -16.25
CA THR A 47 10.66 -8.33 -15.47
C THR A 47 10.70 -7.01 -16.27
N PRO A 48 11.22 -6.94 -17.52
CA PRO A 48 11.35 -5.66 -18.24
C PRO A 48 9.99 -5.03 -18.60
N LYS A 49 8.98 -5.86 -18.83
CA LYS A 49 7.66 -5.42 -19.30
C LYS A 49 6.80 -4.80 -18.20
N LEU A 50 7.04 -5.16 -16.94
CA LEU A 50 6.26 -4.65 -15.81
C LEU A 50 6.77 -3.27 -15.38
N GLU A 51 8.08 -3.07 -15.31
CA GLU A 51 8.68 -1.78 -14.97
C GLU A 51 8.37 -0.72 -16.02
N ASP A 52 8.48 -1.06 -17.30
CA ASP A 52 8.07 -0.17 -18.40
C ASP A 52 6.58 0.17 -18.36
N ALA A 53 5.73 -0.79 -17.95
CA ALA A 53 4.30 -0.55 -17.80
C ALA A 53 3.98 0.36 -16.60
N ILE A 54 4.72 0.22 -15.50
CA ILE A 54 4.60 1.08 -14.32
C ILE A 54 5.02 2.50 -14.66
N LEU A 55 6.20 2.69 -15.28
CA LEU A 55 6.69 4.01 -15.69
C LEU A 55 5.72 4.71 -16.65
N LYS A 56 5.17 3.99 -17.63
CA LYS A 56 4.14 4.53 -18.54
C LYS A 56 2.85 4.91 -17.81
N ALA A 57 2.44 4.12 -16.81
CA ALA A 57 1.26 4.44 -16.01
C ALA A 57 1.50 5.67 -15.12
N GLU A 58 2.69 5.82 -14.55
CA GLU A 58 3.09 7.00 -13.78
C GLU A 58 3.14 8.26 -14.63
N GLU A 59 3.70 8.18 -15.83
CA GLU A 59 3.72 9.27 -16.80
C GLU A 59 2.29 9.73 -17.14
N LEU A 60 1.40 8.79 -17.49
CA LEU A 60 -0.01 9.10 -17.74
C LEU A 60 -0.74 9.65 -16.51
N ASN A 61 -0.35 9.25 -15.30
CA ASN A 61 -0.88 9.81 -14.06
C ASN A 61 -0.40 11.24 -13.80
N CYS A 62 0.84 11.57 -14.14
CA CYS A 62 1.37 12.93 -14.09
C CYS A 62 0.64 13.83 -15.09
N LEU A 63 0.58 13.42 -16.36
CA LEU A 63 -0.16 14.13 -17.41
C LEU A 63 -1.64 14.29 -17.06
N SER A 64 -2.24 13.26 -16.45
CA SER A 64 -3.61 13.34 -15.95
C SER A 64 -3.77 14.41 -14.87
N ARG A 65 -2.82 14.58 -13.95
CA ARG A 65 -2.88 15.60 -12.90
C ARG A 65 -2.71 17.00 -13.49
N GLU A 66 -1.78 17.17 -14.42
CA GLU A 66 -1.58 18.44 -15.14
C GLU A 66 -2.77 18.86 -16.00
N ALA A 67 -3.55 17.88 -16.47
CA ALA A 67 -4.77 18.12 -17.22
C ALA A 67 -5.98 18.44 -16.33
N MET A 68 -5.93 18.21 -15.01
CA MET A 68 -7.03 18.54 -14.10
C MET A 68 -7.15 20.05 -13.94
N ILE A 69 -8.38 20.54 -14.10
CA ILE A 69 -8.75 21.94 -13.86
C ILE A 69 -9.32 22.07 -12.44
N GLY A 70 -10.28 21.21 -12.08
CA GLY A 70 -10.96 21.30 -10.80
C GLY A 70 -12.10 20.31 -10.63
N VAL A 71 -12.89 20.50 -9.58
CA VAL A 71 -14.05 19.67 -9.21
C VAL A 71 -15.30 20.51 -9.01
N ALA A 72 -16.45 19.92 -9.33
CA ALA A 72 -17.75 20.57 -9.18
C ALA A 72 -18.87 19.55 -9.02
N ARG A 73 -20.07 20.01 -8.66
CA ARG A 73 -21.30 19.22 -8.78
C ARG A 73 -21.94 19.47 -10.12
N PHE A 74 -22.44 18.43 -10.78
CA PHE A 74 -23.11 18.56 -12.06
C PHE A 74 -24.32 17.64 -12.14
N ASP A 75 -25.45 18.16 -12.66
CA ASP A 75 -26.65 17.34 -12.88
C ASP A 75 -26.50 16.53 -14.18
N ILE A 76 -25.97 15.31 -14.05
CA ILE A 76 -25.67 14.45 -15.19
C ILE A 76 -26.93 13.90 -15.87
N VAL A 77 -28.05 13.80 -15.13
CA VAL A 77 -29.32 13.31 -15.66
C VAL A 77 -30.02 14.42 -16.42
N GLY A 78 -30.17 15.59 -15.78
CA GLY A 78 -30.79 16.77 -16.39
C GLY A 78 -30.03 17.30 -17.61
N ASN A 79 -28.71 17.08 -17.67
CA ASN A 79 -27.87 17.51 -18.79
C ASN A 79 -27.40 16.33 -19.67
N ARG A 80 -28.14 15.22 -19.69
CA ARG A 80 -27.76 14.01 -20.44
C ARG A 80 -27.46 14.28 -21.92
N GLU A 81 -28.29 15.07 -22.59
CA GLU A 81 -28.16 15.36 -24.03
C GLU A 81 -26.86 16.07 -24.36
N ARG A 82 -26.29 16.76 -23.38
CA ARG A 82 -25.02 17.47 -23.52
C ARG A 82 -23.80 16.57 -23.32
N LEU A 83 -23.97 15.45 -22.64
CA LEU A 83 -22.88 14.53 -22.33
C LEU A 83 -22.67 13.56 -23.49
N LYS A 84 -21.49 13.65 -24.11
CA LYS A 84 -21.05 12.69 -25.13
C LYS A 84 -20.13 11.66 -24.46
N PHE A 85 -20.64 10.44 -24.31
CA PHE A 85 -19.87 9.29 -23.84
C PHE A 85 -19.27 8.52 -25.03
N GLY A 86 -18.30 7.66 -24.73
CA GLY A 86 -17.78 6.71 -25.72
C GLY A 86 -16.62 7.22 -26.58
N THR A 87 -16.20 8.48 -26.42
CA THR A 87 -15.10 9.06 -27.21
C THR A 87 -13.79 8.28 -27.08
N TRP A 88 -13.42 7.90 -25.85
CA TRP A 88 -12.18 7.16 -25.59
C TRP A 88 -12.41 5.72 -25.13
N ASN A 89 -13.59 5.42 -24.58
CA ASN A 89 -13.96 4.07 -24.16
C ASN A 89 -15.33 3.70 -24.79
N PRO A 90 -15.34 3.10 -25.99
CA PRO A 90 -16.56 2.83 -26.75
C PRO A 90 -17.37 1.64 -26.21
N ARG A 91 -17.07 1.15 -25.01
CA ARG A 91 -17.82 0.06 -24.39
C ARG A 91 -19.29 0.44 -24.29
N ALA A 92 -20.13 -0.37 -24.92
CA ALA A 92 -21.58 -0.22 -24.84
C ALA A 92 -22.04 -0.32 -23.38
N VAL A 93 -23.10 0.41 -23.05
CA VAL A 93 -23.77 0.30 -21.76
C VAL A 93 -24.45 -1.07 -21.69
N LYS A 94 -24.01 -1.90 -20.75
CA LYS A 94 -24.58 -3.23 -20.50
C LYS A 94 -25.64 -3.14 -19.41
N GLU A 95 -26.83 -3.66 -19.69
CA GLU A 95 -27.94 -3.61 -18.74
C GLU A 95 -27.66 -4.37 -17.44
N GLU A 96 -26.95 -5.49 -17.50
CA GLU A 96 -26.52 -6.26 -16.32
C GLU A 96 -25.68 -5.41 -15.35
N GLU A 97 -24.71 -4.66 -15.86
CA GLU A 97 -23.85 -3.79 -15.05
C GLU A 97 -24.62 -2.58 -14.50
N VAL A 98 -25.58 -2.06 -15.27
CA VAL A 98 -26.51 -1.03 -14.80
C VAL A 98 -27.35 -1.55 -13.63
N ASN A 99 -27.89 -2.77 -13.73
CA ASN A 99 -28.73 -3.35 -12.69
C ASN A 99 -27.93 -3.62 -11.40
N LYS A 100 -26.69 -4.12 -11.50
CA LYS A 100 -25.77 -4.26 -10.34
C LYS A 100 -25.53 -2.93 -9.63
N LEU A 101 -25.37 -1.83 -10.40
CA LEU A 101 -25.22 -0.50 -9.82
C LEU A 101 -26.50 -0.02 -9.13
N VAL A 102 -27.67 -0.25 -9.73
CA VAL A 102 -28.96 0.08 -9.10
C VAL A 102 -29.15 -0.69 -7.80
N GLU A 103 -28.84 -1.98 -7.76
CA GLU A 103 -28.88 -2.79 -6.54
C GLU A 103 -27.92 -2.25 -5.48
N SER A 104 -26.71 -1.88 -5.87
CA SER A 104 -25.74 -1.25 -4.98
C SER A 104 -26.28 0.06 -4.37
N PHE A 105 -26.95 0.90 -5.18
CA PHE A 105 -27.59 2.14 -4.69
C PHE A 105 -28.72 1.88 -3.68
N LEU A 106 -29.47 0.79 -3.88
CA LEU A 106 -30.55 0.39 -2.96
C LEU A 106 -30.01 -0.18 -1.64
N GLN A 107 -28.91 -0.93 -1.68
CA GLN A 107 -28.33 -1.58 -0.50
C GLN A 107 -27.44 -0.65 0.34
N HIS A 108 -26.66 0.22 -0.32
CA HIS A 108 -25.61 1.01 0.33
C HIS A 108 -25.85 2.52 0.25
N GLY A 109 -26.90 2.96 -0.45
CA GLY A 109 -27.15 4.36 -0.72
C GLY A 109 -26.30 4.93 -1.86
N LEU A 110 -26.44 6.24 -2.11
CA LEU A 110 -25.77 6.94 -3.19
C LEU A 110 -24.54 7.70 -2.72
N ASN A 111 -23.36 7.20 -3.06
CA ASN A 111 -22.09 7.89 -2.84
C ASN A 111 -21.74 8.86 -4.00
N ARG A 112 -22.72 9.67 -4.39
CA ARG A 112 -22.66 10.59 -5.56
C ARG A 112 -21.63 11.70 -5.45
N PHE A 113 -21.16 12.00 -4.23
CA PHE A 113 -20.16 13.03 -3.95
C PHE A 113 -18.83 12.46 -3.45
N ASP A 114 -18.63 11.15 -3.50
CA ASP A 114 -17.32 10.55 -3.27
C ASP A 114 -16.43 10.80 -4.49
N TYR A 115 -15.19 11.25 -4.25
CA TYR A 115 -14.19 11.49 -5.27
C TYR A 115 -13.93 10.24 -6.13
N SER A 116 -13.95 9.05 -5.52
CA SER A 116 -13.78 7.76 -6.21
C SER A 116 -14.88 7.48 -7.26
N ASN A 117 -16.05 8.09 -7.07
CA ASN A 117 -17.20 7.94 -7.95
C ASN A 117 -17.35 9.06 -8.95
N ALA A 118 -16.47 10.06 -8.92
CA ALA A 118 -16.57 11.22 -9.79
C ALA A 118 -16.54 10.84 -11.28
N ILE A 119 -17.25 11.61 -12.10
CA ILE A 119 -17.25 11.42 -13.55
C ILE A 119 -16.28 12.44 -14.17
N PRO A 120 -15.25 11.98 -14.91
CA PRO A 120 -14.34 12.88 -15.59
C PRO A 120 -14.99 13.51 -16.81
N LEU A 121 -15.01 14.85 -16.86
CA LEU A 121 -15.51 15.65 -17.97
C LEU A 121 -14.33 16.38 -18.62
N CYS A 122 -14.13 16.18 -19.91
CA CYS A 122 -13.13 16.88 -20.70
C CYS A 122 -13.79 18.05 -21.43
N VAL A 123 -13.31 19.26 -21.15
CA VAL A 123 -13.88 20.52 -21.65
C VAL A 123 -12.80 21.36 -22.30
N LEU A 124 -13.17 22.18 -23.28
CA LEU A 124 -12.24 23.15 -23.83
C LEU A 124 -12.01 24.31 -22.85
N PRO A 125 -10.81 24.92 -22.86
CA PRO A 125 -10.54 26.12 -22.09
C PRO A 125 -11.59 27.22 -22.35
N GLY A 126 -12.05 27.89 -21.28
CA GLY A 126 -13.03 28.99 -21.37
C GLY A 126 -14.50 28.58 -21.56
N VAL A 127 -14.80 27.28 -21.66
CA VAL A 127 -16.20 26.79 -21.81
C VAL A 127 -16.93 26.69 -20.46
N VAL A 128 -16.19 26.66 -19.36
CA VAL A 128 -16.72 26.59 -17.98
C VAL A 128 -16.60 27.96 -17.33
N LYS A 129 -17.62 28.40 -16.59
CA LYS A 129 -17.56 29.66 -15.83
C LYS A 129 -16.57 29.52 -14.65
N SER A 130 -15.67 30.48 -14.49
CA SER A 130 -14.56 30.41 -13.51
C SER A 130 -15.00 30.25 -12.05
N ASN A 131 -16.21 30.66 -11.68
CA ASN A 131 -16.76 30.54 -10.32
C ASN A 131 -17.68 29.31 -10.12
N SER A 132 -17.76 28.43 -11.11
CA SER A 132 -18.67 27.27 -11.10
C SER A 132 -17.97 25.94 -10.79
N TYR A 133 -16.68 25.99 -10.48
CA TYR A 133 -15.88 24.85 -10.03
C TYR A 133 -14.88 25.30 -8.97
N MET A 134 -14.41 24.37 -8.16
CA MET A 134 -13.29 24.57 -7.26
C MET A 134 -12.01 24.10 -7.95
N PRO A 135 -10.97 24.94 -8.07
CA PRO A 135 -9.67 24.52 -8.59
C PRO A 135 -9.12 23.29 -7.86
N MET A 136 -8.45 22.39 -8.58
CA MET A 136 -7.99 21.12 -7.99
C MET A 136 -7.03 21.36 -6.80
N ASP A 137 -6.12 22.33 -6.92
CA ASP A 137 -5.16 22.66 -5.86
C ASP A 137 -5.84 23.20 -4.59
N GLU A 138 -7.00 23.83 -4.72
CA GLU A 138 -7.80 24.27 -3.57
C GLU A 138 -8.59 23.10 -2.97
N PHE A 139 -9.09 22.21 -3.81
CA PHE A 139 -9.81 21.01 -3.37
C PHE A 139 -8.91 20.06 -2.57
N LEU A 140 -7.66 19.88 -2.98
CA LEU A 140 -6.70 19.00 -2.29
C LEU A 140 -6.23 19.55 -0.93
N LYS A 141 -6.41 20.85 -0.67
CA LYS A 141 -6.07 21.50 0.60
C LYS A 141 -7.22 21.49 1.60
N GLN A 142 -8.39 20.94 1.24
CA GLN A 142 -9.55 20.92 2.11
C GLN A 142 -9.33 19.98 3.30
N ASP A 143 -9.87 20.39 4.45
CA ASP A 143 -9.86 19.59 5.68
C ASP A 143 -10.70 18.30 5.50
N PRO A 144 -10.38 17.19 6.19
CA PRO A 144 -11.17 15.96 6.13
C PRO A 144 -12.67 16.12 6.47
N SER A 145 -13.06 17.19 7.17
CA SER A 145 -14.46 17.53 7.46
C SER A 145 -15.18 18.27 6.31
N PHE A 146 -14.48 18.60 5.23
CA PHE A 146 -15.06 19.29 4.08
C PHE A 146 -16.15 18.44 3.43
N SER A 147 -17.36 18.98 3.40
CA SER A 147 -18.48 18.30 2.73
C SER A 147 -18.49 18.67 1.25
N ASN A 148 -18.36 17.66 0.39
CA ASN A 148 -18.47 17.81 -1.07
C ASN A 148 -19.84 18.32 -1.54
N THR A 149 -20.84 18.37 -0.65
CA THR A 149 -22.13 19.05 -0.90
C THR A 149 -21.98 20.58 -1.02
N LYS A 150 -20.89 21.15 -0.49
CA LYS A 150 -20.56 22.58 -0.56
C LYS A 150 -19.89 22.99 -1.87
N LEU A 151 -19.52 22.02 -2.71
CA LEU A 151 -18.91 22.32 -4.01
C LEU A 151 -19.89 23.12 -4.90
N PRO A 152 -19.38 24.05 -5.72
CA PRO A 152 -20.20 24.81 -6.64
C PRO A 152 -20.86 23.89 -7.68
N ILE A 153 -21.98 24.35 -8.23
CA ILE A 153 -22.64 23.67 -9.34
C ILE A 153 -21.96 24.14 -10.63
N LEU A 154 -21.55 23.18 -11.45
CA LEU A 154 -20.86 23.40 -12.71
C LEU A 154 -21.79 24.13 -13.69
N GLU A 155 -21.31 25.27 -14.18
CA GLU A 155 -21.99 26.09 -15.16
C GLU A 155 -21.07 26.34 -16.35
N PHE A 156 -21.70 26.48 -17.50
CA PHE A 156 -20.98 26.65 -18.75
C PHE A 156 -21.32 27.99 -19.38
N THR A 157 -20.37 28.54 -20.11
CA THR A 157 -20.52 29.82 -20.82
C THR A 157 -21.41 29.67 -22.05
N ASP A 158 -21.36 28.50 -22.69
CA ASP A 158 -22.22 28.12 -23.82
C ASP A 158 -23.05 26.87 -23.46
N SER A 159 -24.37 26.99 -23.58
CA SER A 159 -25.33 25.92 -23.28
C SER A 159 -25.42 24.85 -24.38
N MET A 160 -25.01 25.16 -25.61
CA MET A 160 -25.18 24.27 -26.77
C MET A 160 -24.01 23.32 -27.01
N ARG A 161 -22.85 23.59 -26.38
CA ARG A 161 -21.64 22.81 -26.62
C ARG A 161 -21.65 21.48 -25.87
N ALA A 162 -21.54 20.39 -26.62
CA ALA A 162 -21.38 19.05 -26.06
C ALA A 162 -20.11 18.95 -25.19
N VAL A 163 -20.21 18.23 -24.08
CA VAL A 163 -19.13 17.97 -23.13
C VAL A 163 -18.74 16.50 -23.26
N LEU A 164 -17.44 16.23 -23.39
CA LEU A 164 -16.95 14.87 -23.57
C LEU A 164 -16.78 14.21 -22.19
N ALA A 165 -17.57 13.18 -21.91
CA ALA A 165 -17.46 12.42 -20.69
C ALA A 165 -16.51 11.23 -20.89
N ALA A 166 -15.40 11.22 -20.16
CA ALA A 166 -14.41 10.15 -20.19
C ALA A 166 -14.82 9.01 -19.23
N GLY A 167 -16.03 8.47 -19.38
CA GLY A 167 -16.57 7.41 -18.51
C GLY A 167 -17.88 7.80 -17.84
N GLY A 168 -18.41 6.93 -16.97
CA GLY A 168 -19.64 7.22 -16.21
C GLY A 168 -20.98 6.90 -16.91
N ALA A 169 -20.97 6.39 -18.14
CA ALA A 169 -22.21 6.07 -18.87
C ALA A 169 -23.12 5.06 -18.14
N HIS A 170 -22.54 4.02 -17.52
CA HIS A 170 -23.28 3.06 -16.69
C HIS A 170 -23.86 3.71 -15.43
N ARG A 171 -23.09 4.61 -14.78
CA ARG A 171 -23.54 5.35 -13.58
C ARG A 171 -24.71 6.27 -13.91
N LEU A 172 -24.64 6.99 -15.04
CA LEU A 172 -25.76 7.82 -15.52
C LEU A 172 -27.02 6.98 -15.73
N SER A 173 -26.92 5.87 -16.46
CA SER A 173 -28.06 4.99 -16.73
C SER A 173 -28.65 4.40 -15.45
N ALA A 174 -27.79 3.96 -14.52
CA ALA A 174 -28.21 3.43 -13.21
C ALA A 174 -28.88 4.50 -12.36
N LEU A 175 -28.31 5.71 -12.31
CA LEU A 175 -28.88 6.83 -11.56
C LEU A 175 -30.24 7.21 -12.12
N ASN A 176 -30.40 7.28 -13.45
CA ASN A 176 -31.68 7.57 -14.07
C ASN A 176 -32.74 6.52 -13.68
N LYS A 177 -32.43 5.22 -13.82
CA LYS A 177 -33.34 4.14 -13.38
C LYS A 177 -33.69 4.26 -11.89
N TYR A 178 -32.70 4.52 -11.04
CA TYR A 178 -32.87 4.65 -9.60
C TYR A 178 -33.76 5.86 -9.22
N LEU A 179 -33.56 7.02 -9.85
CA LEU A 179 -34.38 8.20 -9.61
C LEU A 179 -35.82 7.99 -10.09
N THR A 180 -36.03 7.41 -11.27
CA THR A 180 -37.37 7.06 -11.77
C THR A 180 -38.11 6.16 -10.78
N ARG A 181 -37.47 5.08 -10.32
CA ARG A 181 -38.05 4.17 -9.32
C ARG A 181 -38.41 4.87 -8.01
N ASN A 182 -37.55 5.77 -7.52
CA ASN A 182 -37.82 6.53 -6.30
C ASN A 182 -38.97 7.54 -6.47
N MET A 183 -39.10 8.16 -7.65
CA MET A 183 -40.24 9.02 -7.95
C MET A 183 -41.56 8.24 -7.96
N GLU A 184 -41.59 7.06 -8.58
CA GLU A 184 -42.76 6.17 -8.59
C GLU A 184 -43.15 5.77 -7.15
N LEU A 185 -42.17 5.32 -6.35
CA LEU A 185 -42.38 4.97 -4.94
C LEU A 185 -42.91 6.15 -4.11
N LEU A 186 -42.40 7.36 -4.35
CA LEU A 186 -42.87 8.55 -3.63
C LEU A 186 -44.34 8.84 -3.93
N VAL A 187 -44.75 8.76 -5.20
CA VAL A 187 -46.14 8.96 -5.62
C VAL A 187 -47.07 7.92 -4.98
N ASP A 188 -46.64 6.66 -4.91
CA ASP A 188 -47.42 5.60 -4.28
C ASP A 188 -47.55 5.82 -2.77
N ILE A 189 -46.47 6.20 -2.09
CA ILE A 189 -46.49 6.52 -0.66
C ILE A 189 -47.41 7.72 -0.38
N GLU A 190 -47.34 8.77 -1.19
CA GLU A 190 -48.21 9.94 -1.05
C GLU A 190 -49.69 9.58 -1.21
N ARG A 191 -50.02 8.70 -2.18
CA ARG A 191 -51.38 8.21 -2.38
C ARG A 191 -51.88 7.38 -1.19
N HIS A 192 -51.01 6.55 -0.60
CA HIS A 192 -51.33 5.80 0.60
C HIS A 192 -51.59 6.73 1.80
N LEU A 193 -50.74 7.74 2.00
CA LEU A 193 -50.86 8.70 3.10
C LEU A 193 -52.12 9.58 3.01
N GLN A 194 -52.66 9.83 1.81
CA GLN A 194 -53.90 10.61 1.65
C GLN A 194 -55.15 9.90 2.21
N ASN A 195 -55.10 8.58 2.40
CA ASN A 195 -56.25 7.76 2.78
C ASN A 195 -56.16 7.22 4.22
N GLU A 196 -55.13 7.59 4.99
CA GLU A 196 -54.85 7.03 6.32
C GLU A 196 -54.91 8.06 7.44
N ASP A 197 -55.21 7.56 8.66
CA ASP A 197 -55.29 8.34 9.89
C ASP A 197 -53.91 8.48 10.55
N ASP A 198 -53.55 9.69 10.97
CA ASP A 198 -52.18 10.12 11.29
C ASP A 198 -51.56 9.43 12.53
N GLY A 199 -52.36 8.69 13.28
CA GLY A 199 -51.98 7.97 14.49
C GLY A 199 -51.40 6.56 14.28
N ASN A 200 -51.57 5.95 13.10
CA ASN A 200 -51.14 4.55 12.87
C ASN A 200 -49.59 4.45 12.77
N PRO A 201 -48.94 3.48 13.44
CA PRO A 201 -47.51 3.20 13.27
C PRO A 201 -47.08 2.96 11.82
N GLU A 202 -47.94 2.43 10.94
CA GLU A 202 -47.64 2.27 9.51
C GLU A 202 -47.56 3.62 8.79
N THR A 203 -48.51 4.53 9.05
CA THR A 203 -48.50 5.90 8.51
C THR A 203 -47.24 6.66 8.95
N ARG A 204 -46.77 6.46 10.19
CA ARG A 204 -45.48 7.02 10.65
C ARG A 204 -44.27 6.48 9.88
N ARG A 205 -44.26 5.18 9.57
CA ARG A 205 -43.19 4.56 8.74
C ARG A 205 -43.23 5.11 7.32
N SER A 206 -44.41 5.19 6.71
CA SER A 206 -44.60 5.74 5.37
C SER A 206 -44.17 7.20 5.28
N LYS A 207 -44.47 8.03 6.29
CA LYS A 207 -43.96 9.42 6.37
C LYS A 207 -42.44 9.47 6.45
N LYS A 208 -41.81 8.62 7.25
CA LYS A 208 -40.35 8.54 7.34
C LYS A 208 -39.73 8.15 6.00
N SER A 209 -40.26 7.12 5.33
CA SER A 209 -39.79 6.71 4.00
C SER A 209 -40.01 7.77 2.93
N ARG A 210 -41.13 8.51 2.98
CA ARG A 210 -41.37 9.68 2.13
C ARG A 210 -40.26 10.72 2.29
N ASP A 211 -39.93 11.07 3.53
CA ASP A 211 -38.93 12.10 3.83
C ASP A 211 -37.52 11.67 3.40
N GLU A 212 -37.18 10.39 3.58
CA GLU A 212 -35.92 9.80 3.09
C GLU A 212 -35.82 9.86 1.56
N ILE A 213 -36.87 9.42 0.85
CA ILE A 213 -36.92 9.44 -0.63
C ILE A 213 -36.89 10.88 -1.16
N ALA A 214 -37.67 11.79 -0.55
CA ALA A 214 -37.68 13.20 -0.91
C ALA A 214 -36.30 13.84 -0.71
N GLY A 215 -35.58 13.49 0.36
CA GLY A 215 -34.20 13.92 0.60
C GLY A 215 -33.24 13.47 -0.48
N VAL A 216 -33.38 12.23 -0.98
CA VAL A 216 -32.57 11.71 -2.10
C VAL A 216 -32.89 12.43 -3.42
N LEU A 217 -34.18 12.68 -3.68
CA LEU A 217 -34.66 13.34 -4.89
C LEU A 217 -34.34 14.85 -4.91
N ALA A 218 -34.16 15.50 -3.75
CA ALA A 218 -33.78 16.90 -3.66
C ALA A 218 -32.45 17.22 -4.39
N TYR A 219 -31.54 16.25 -4.45
CA TYR A 219 -30.28 16.36 -5.19
C TYR A 219 -30.41 16.06 -6.69
N LYS A 220 -31.60 15.69 -7.18
CA LYS A 220 -31.85 15.36 -8.60
C LYS A 220 -30.76 14.41 -9.15
N GLY A 221 -30.25 14.69 -10.35
CA GLY A 221 -29.12 14.00 -10.94
C GLY A 221 -27.76 14.59 -10.59
N GLN A 222 -27.62 15.40 -9.53
CA GLN A 222 -26.31 15.93 -9.13
C GLN A 222 -25.34 14.79 -8.82
N TRP A 223 -24.13 14.93 -9.37
CA TRP A 223 -23.01 14.02 -9.20
C TRP A 223 -21.70 14.81 -9.15
N LEU A 224 -20.68 14.30 -8.46
CA LEU A 224 -19.35 14.89 -8.47
C LEU A 224 -18.68 14.69 -9.83
N VAL A 225 -18.11 15.74 -10.38
CA VAL A 225 -17.37 15.68 -11.64
C VAL A 225 -15.97 16.25 -11.47
N ILE A 226 -15.00 15.65 -12.17
CA ILE A 226 -13.65 16.18 -12.27
C ILE A 226 -13.48 16.74 -13.67
N ILE A 227 -13.03 17.98 -13.77
CA ILE A 227 -12.94 18.75 -15.00
C ILE A 227 -11.52 18.66 -15.53
N TYR A 228 -11.36 18.29 -16.80
CA TYR A 228 -10.09 18.17 -17.51
C TYR A 228 -10.02 19.14 -18.69
N ASP A 229 -8.82 19.65 -18.95
CA ASP A 229 -8.52 20.39 -20.18
C ASP A 229 -8.50 19.42 -21.38
N LEU A 230 -9.44 19.61 -22.30
CA LEU A 230 -9.58 18.77 -23.48
C LEU A 230 -8.35 18.82 -24.39
N ASN A 231 -7.69 19.97 -24.53
CA ASN A 231 -6.53 20.11 -25.40
C ASN A 231 -5.38 19.24 -24.90
N LYS A 232 -5.17 19.22 -23.58
CA LYS A 232 -4.16 18.36 -22.94
C LYS A 232 -4.53 16.87 -23.04
N VAL A 233 -5.81 16.54 -22.88
CA VAL A 233 -6.29 15.15 -23.00
C VAL A 233 -6.15 14.59 -24.43
N GLN A 234 -6.23 15.45 -25.45
CA GLN A 234 -6.12 15.06 -26.86
C GLN A 234 -4.69 15.09 -27.42
N ALA A 235 -3.71 15.67 -26.71
CA ALA A 235 -2.37 15.93 -27.24
C ALA A 235 -1.58 14.69 -27.68
N ASP A 236 -1.78 13.53 -27.04
CA ASP A 236 -1.11 12.26 -27.36
C ASP A 236 -2.11 11.24 -27.94
N ASP A 237 -2.72 11.55 -29.08
CA ASP A 237 -3.70 10.70 -29.80
C ASP A 237 -4.84 10.14 -28.92
N GLY A 238 -5.19 10.85 -27.85
CA GLY A 238 -6.21 10.44 -26.91
C GLY A 238 -5.83 9.27 -25.98
N LYS A 239 -4.55 8.86 -25.90
CA LYS A 239 -4.09 7.86 -24.90
C LYS A 239 -4.41 8.28 -23.48
N LEU A 240 -4.21 9.57 -23.17
CA LEU A 240 -4.59 10.12 -21.87
C LEU A 240 -6.12 10.02 -21.65
N GLY A 241 -6.93 10.33 -22.66
CA GLY A 241 -8.38 10.14 -22.57
C GLY A 241 -8.79 8.68 -22.31
N LEU A 242 -8.09 7.71 -22.92
CA LEU A 242 -8.29 6.29 -22.63
C LEU A 242 -7.92 5.96 -21.18
N HIS A 243 -6.76 6.42 -20.69
CA HIS A 243 -6.31 6.26 -19.30
C HIS A 243 -7.33 6.78 -18.29
N ILE A 244 -7.82 8.01 -18.51
CA ILE A 244 -8.86 8.64 -17.69
C ILE A 244 -10.16 7.82 -17.74
N SER A 245 -10.54 7.33 -18.93
CA SER A 245 -11.81 6.64 -19.17
C SER A 245 -11.84 5.16 -18.81
N ALA A 246 -10.69 4.56 -18.58
CA ALA A 246 -10.59 3.22 -18.02
C ALA A 246 -11.18 3.18 -16.60
N ASN A 247 -11.41 4.34 -15.96
CA ASN A 247 -11.86 4.46 -14.59
C ASN A 247 -10.94 3.65 -13.64
N GLN A 248 -9.71 3.39 -14.09
CA GLN A 248 -8.60 2.86 -13.31
C GLN A 248 -8.04 4.01 -12.50
N ARG A 249 -8.87 4.59 -11.63
CA ARG A 249 -8.40 5.53 -10.63
C ARG A 249 -8.86 4.98 -9.30
N HIS A 250 -7.98 4.43 -8.48
CA HIS A 250 -6.56 4.74 -8.34
C HIS A 250 -5.72 3.47 -8.58
N TYR A 251 -4.48 3.58 -9.07
CA TYR A 251 -3.45 2.98 -8.24
C TYR A 251 -3.60 3.78 -6.94
N ASN A 252 -4.46 3.28 -6.04
CA ASN A 252 -4.14 3.48 -4.64
C ASN A 252 -2.71 3.01 -4.69
N TYR A 253 -1.77 3.87 -4.34
CA TYR A 253 -0.60 3.34 -3.71
C TYR A 253 -1.20 2.50 -2.58
N ARG A 254 -1.48 1.23 -2.90
CA ARG A 254 -1.74 0.17 -1.97
C ARG A 254 -0.34 0.03 -1.49
N GLU A 255 -0.07 0.93 -0.55
CA GLU A 255 1.05 0.90 0.29
C GLU A 255 1.21 -0.58 0.59
N SER A 256 2.30 -1.12 0.08
CA SER A 256 2.58 -2.53 0.22
C SER A 256 2.49 -2.85 1.71
N ALA A 257 2.23 -4.11 2.05
CA ALA A 257 2.08 -4.46 3.47
C ALA A 257 3.32 -4.04 4.28
N GLU A 258 4.46 -3.95 3.59
CA GLU A 258 5.76 -3.45 3.98
C GLU A 258 5.80 -1.93 4.18
N GLU A 259 5.38 -1.15 3.19
CA GLU A 259 5.38 0.32 3.28
C GLU A 259 4.42 0.77 4.40
N GLY A 260 3.26 0.12 4.54
CA GLY A 260 2.28 0.48 5.59
C GLY A 260 2.75 0.10 6.97
N LEU A 261 3.64 -0.90 7.06
CA LEU A 261 4.32 -1.24 8.30
C LEU A 261 5.34 -0.15 8.68
N VAL A 262 6.09 0.37 7.69
CA VAL A 262 7.05 1.47 7.86
C VAL A 262 6.35 2.75 8.31
N GLN A 263 5.29 3.18 7.61
CA GLN A 263 4.57 4.41 7.94
C GLN A 263 3.90 4.31 9.32
N LEU A 264 3.31 3.16 9.64
CA LEU A 264 2.67 2.96 10.94
C LEU A 264 3.69 2.97 12.09
N TYR A 265 4.90 2.42 11.87
CA TYR A 265 6.00 2.54 12.82
C TYR A 265 6.47 3.99 13.00
N GLN A 266 6.64 4.74 11.91
CA GLN A 266 7.03 6.15 11.97
C GLN A 266 5.98 7.00 12.71
N LEU A 267 4.69 6.72 12.49
CA LEU A 267 3.60 7.36 13.21
C LEU A 267 3.63 7.03 14.71
N MET A 268 3.85 5.77 15.08
CA MET A 268 4.03 5.33 16.47
C MET A 268 5.17 6.12 17.16
N VAL A 269 6.34 6.21 16.51
CA VAL A 269 7.49 6.98 17.03
C VAL A 269 7.16 8.47 17.14
N ALA A 270 6.56 9.07 16.11
CA ALA A 270 6.19 10.49 16.09
C ALA A 270 5.14 10.87 17.13
N THR A 271 4.29 9.91 17.53
CA THR A 271 3.25 10.09 18.55
C THR A 271 3.70 9.65 19.95
N HIS A 272 4.98 9.31 20.12
CA HIS A 272 5.55 8.78 21.37
C HIS A 272 4.82 7.55 21.91
N GLN A 273 4.20 6.76 21.02
CA GLN A 273 3.58 5.49 21.36
C GLN A 273 4.63 4.38 21.41
N THR A 274 4.34 3.36 22.20
CA THR A 274 5.14 2.13 22.26
C THR A 274 4.43 0.99 21.55
N TRP A 275 5.15 -0.10 21.25
CA TRP A 275 4.55 -1.30 20.66
C TRP A 275 3.38 -1.87 21.49
N ARG A 276 3.34 -1.59 22.80
CA ARG A 276 2.25 -2.02 23.70
C ARG A 276 0.94 -1.27 23.43
N ASP A 277 1.04 -0.06 22.89
CA ASP A 277 -0.09 0.82 22.60
C ASP A 277 -0.67 0.54 21.19
N MET A 278 -0.01 -0.33 20.42
CA MET A 278 -0.43 -0.70 19.08
C MET A 278 -1.61 -1.67 19.13
N HIS A 279 -2.81 -1.12 18.97
CA HIS A 279 -4.04 -1.88 18.83
C HIS A 279 -4.73 -1.54 17.51
N ALA A 280 -5.22 -2.58 16.83
CA ALA A 280 -5.94 -2.39 15.59
C ALA A 280 -7.25 -1.59 15.86
N PRO A 281 -7.62 -0.61 15.03
CA PRO A 281 -8.84 0.18 15.21
C PRO A 281 -10.08 -0.72 15.31
N GLN A 282 -11.03 -0.32 16.16
CA GLN A 282 -12.29 -1.07 16.32
C GLN A 282 -12.98 -1.23 14.96
N GLY A 283 -13.22 -2.48 14.55
CA GLY A 283 -13.85 -2.82 13.27
C GLY A 283 -12.89 -3.28 12.16
N SER A 284 -11.58 -3.13 12.34
CA SER A 284 -10.60 -3.73 11.43
C SER A 284 -10.61 -5.26 11.61
N ARG A 285 -10.91 -6.02 10.55
CA ARG A 285 -10.83 -7.49 10.64
C ARG A 285 -9.35 -7.91 10.64
N PRO A 286 -8.93 -8.89 11.47
CA PRO A 286 -7.55 -9.39 11.49
C PRO A 286 -7.07 -9.96 10.14
N THR A 287 -8.00 -10.24 9.23
CA THR A 287 -7.73 -10.76 7.89
C THR A 287 -7.36 -9.69 6.86
N LEU A 288 -7.57 -8.40 7.15
CA LEU A 288 -7.14 -7.27 6.31
C LEU A 288 -5.67 -6.91 6.57
N ASN A 289 -4.97 -6.40 5.56
CA ASN A 289 -3.54 -6.03 5.65
C ASN A 289 -3.24 -5.09 6.81
N GLN A 290 -4.11 -4.10 7.06
CA GLN A 290 -3.97 -3.18 8.20
C GLN A 290 -4.00 -3.92 9.55
N GLY A 291 -4.92 -4.88 9.75
CA GLY A 291 -4.99 -5.65 10.99
C GLY A 291 -3.71 -6.46 11.26
N LYS A 292 -3.11 -7.03 10.22
CA LYS A 292 -1.84 -7.76 10.31
C LYS A 292 -0.65 -6.86 10.63
N GLN A 293 -0.61 -5.64 10.08
CA GLN A 293 0.43 -4.65 10.37
C GLN A 293 0.41 -4.23 11.85
N TYR A 294 -0.76 -3.95 12.41
CA TYR A 294 -0.90 -3.66 13.85
C TYR A 294 -0.46 -4.86 14.71
N GLN A 295 -0.80 -6.09 14.33
CA GLN A 295 -0.39 -7.31 15.04
C GLN A 295 1.11 -7.57 14.99
N LEU A 296 1.77 -7.19 13.89
CA LEU A 296 3.23 -7.27 13.76
C LEU A 296 3.92 -6.21 14.61
N LEU A 297 3.49 -4.95 14.55
CA LEU A 297 4.11 -3.88 15.34
C LEU A 297 3.86 -4.03 16.84
N SER A 298 2.83 -4.76 17.26
CA SER A 298 2.65 -5.14 18.66
C SER A 298 3.66 -6.20 19.15
N GLN A 299 4.50 -6.75 18.26
CA GLN A 299 5.58 -7.66 18.65
C GLN A 299 6.84 -6.87 18.99
N ASP A 300 7.41 -7.14 20.18
CA ASP A 300 8.63 -6.48 20.66
C ASP A 300 9.82 -6.61 19.68
N TYR A 301 10.00 -7.79 19.07
CA TYR A 301 11.10 -8.02 18.13
C TYR A 301 10.95 -7.22 16.83
N VAL A 302 9.73 -6.99 16.35
CA VAL A 302 9.47 -6.18 15.16
C VAL A 302 9.74 -4.72 15.46
N SER A 303 9.24 -4.21 16.60
CA SER A 303 9.50 -2.83 17.01
C SER A 303 10.99 -2.54 17.18
N LYS A 304 11.75 -3.50 17.75
CA LYS A 304 13.21 -3.38 17.87
C LYS A 304 13.88 -3.36 16.50
N LEU A 305 13.57 -4.33 15.63
CA LEU A 305 14.09 -4.37 14.27
C LEU A 305 13.83 -3.06 13.50
N PHE A 306 12.64 -2.48 13.62
CA PHE A 306 12.32 -1.21 12.96
C PHE A 306 13.06 -0.02 13.57
N GLY A 307 13.28 0.00 14.89
CA GLY A 307 14.13 1.01 15.52
C GLY A 307 15.57 0.94 15.01
N HIS A 308 16.02 -0.27 14.71
CA HIS A 308 17.32 -0.57 14.14
C HIS A 308 17.39 -0.25 12.65
N LEU A 309 16.37 -0.54 11.83
CA LEU A 309 16.33 -0.24 10.38
C LEU A 309 16.14 1.25 10.08
N MET A 310 15.35 1.94 10.90
CA MET A 310 15.00 3.36 10.71
C MET A 310 15.98 4.30 11.39
N HIS A 311 17.00 3.78 12.06
CA HIS A 311 18.03 4.61 12.66
C HIS A 311 18.82 5.34 11.55
N PRO A 312 19.21 6.61 11.75
CA PRO A 312 19.95 7.36 10.74
C PRO A 312 21.22 6.66 10.25
N SER A 313 21.91 5.91 11.12
CA SER A 313 23.13 5.16 10.77
C SER A 313 22.89 3.94 9.87
N THR A 314 21.66 3.45 9.75
CA THR A 314 21.31 2.17 9.13
C THR A 314 20.26 2.27 8.04
N SER A 315 19.73 3.47 7.79
CA SER A 315 18.77 3.74 6.71
C SER A 315 19.23 3.24 5.33
N HIS A 316 20.55 3.09 5.12
CA HIS A 316 21.12 2.52 3.91
C HIS A 316 20.71 1.06 3.65
N TYR A 317 20.42 0.27 4.69
CA TYR A 317 19.93 -1.10 4.53
C TYR A 317 18.59 -1.17 3.83
N ILE A 318 17.70 -0.21 4.08
CA ILE A 318 16.38 -0.16 3.44
C ILE A 318 16.51 0.00 1.92
N HIS A 319 17.60 0.62 1.47
CA HIS A 319 17.89 0.86 0.06
C HIS A 319 18.84 -0.19 -0.55
N SER A 320 19.33 -1.16 0.23
CA SER A 320 20.25 -2.18 -0.25
C SER A 320 19.55 -3.21 -1.15
N PRO A 321 20.16 -3.64 -2.27
CA PRO A 321 19.61 -4.70 -3.13
C PRO A 321 19.48 -6.06 -2.41
N VAL A 322 20.23 -6.26 -1.32
CA VAL A 322 20.17 -7.46 -0.47
C VAL A 322 18.90 -7.44 0.39
N PHE A 323 18.45 -6.27 0.82
CA PHE A 323 17.27 -6.10 1.64
C PHE A 323 16.04 -5.90 0.76
N LYS A 324 15.43 -7.02 0.35
CA LYS A 324 14.20 -6.99 -0.45
C LYS A 324 13.02 -6.67 0.45
N LEU A 325 12.72 -5.37 0.59
CA LEU A 325 11.59 -4.86 1.37
C LEU A 325 10.31 -5.67 1.09
N LYS A 326 10.03 -5.96 -0.19
CA LYS A 326 8.91 -6.79 -0.70
C LYS A 326 8.74 -8.18 -0.08
N LYS A 327 9.72 -8.70 0.66
CA LYS A 327 9.66 -10.00 1.37
C LYS A 327 9.62 -9.85 2.89
N LEU A 328 10.01 -8.69 3.41
CA LEU A 328 10.18 -8.43 4.84
C LEU A 328 8.90 -8.73 5.62
N HIS A 329 7.75 -8.24 5.15
CA HIS A 329 6.48 -8.47 5.84
C HIS A 329 6.13 -9.97 5.93
N SER A 330 6.36 -10.73 4.86
CA SER A 330 6.15 -12.19 4.86
C SER A 330 7.13 -12.92 5.78
N ASP A 331 8.40 -12.50 5.77
CA ASP A 331 9.46 -13.12 6.56
C ASP A 331 9.27 -12.86 8.06
N LEU A 332 8.79 -11.67 8.43
CA LEU A 332 8.47 -11.31 9.83
C LEU A 332 7.24 -12.04 10.37
N ILE A 333 6.24 -12.33 9.52
CA ILE A 333 5.08 -13.15 9.92
C ILE A 333 5.45 -14.63 10.09
N SER A 334 6.51 -15.07 9.40
CA SER A 334 6.92 -16.47 9.43
C SER A 334 7.30 -16.94 10.84
N PRO A 335 7.29 -18.26 11.11
CA PRO A 335 7.80 -18.81 12.36
C PRO A 335 9.26 -18.42 12.69
N TYR A 336 10.01 -17.93 11.69
CA TYR A 336 11.40 -17.53 11.81
C TYR A 336 11.60 -16.01 11.93
N GLY A 337 10.53 -15.20 11.90
CA GLY A 337 10.62 -13.74 11.92
C GLY A 337 11.38 -13.18 13.13
N GLY A 338 11.20 -13.80 14.30
CA GLY A 338 11.96 -13.44 15.50
C GLY A 338 13.46 -13.75 15.36
N LEU A 339 13.82 -14.90 14.78
CA LEU A 339 15.22 -15.27 14.54
C LEU A 339 15.88 -14.32 13.54
N LEU A 340 15.18 -13.98 12.45
CA LEU A 340 15.64 -13.02 11.46
C LEU A 340 15.92 -11.65 12.11
N SER A 341 15.02 -11.20 12.99
CA SER A 341 15.17 -9.93 13.69
C SER A 341 16.39 -9.94 14.60
N VAL A 342 16.62 -11.03 15.34
CA VAL A 342 17.81 -11.19 16.20
C VAL A 342 19.10 -11.17 15.39
N LEU A 343 19.15 -11.88 14.26
CA LEU A 343 20.33 -11.91 13.39
C LEU A 343 20.64 -10.54 12.80
N PHE A 344 19.60 -9.79 12.41
CA PHE A 344 19.77 -8.45 11.87
C PHE A 344 20.31 -7.47 12.92
N MET A 345 19.76 -7.52 14.15
CA MET A 345 20.25 -6.71 15.27
C MET A 345 21.69 -7.05 15.63
N ASP A 346 22.07 -8.34 15.68
CA ASP A 346 23.44 -8.77 15.97
C ASP A 346 24.43 -8.32 14.87
N MET A 347 24.01 -8.38 13.61
CA MET A 347 24.81 -7.90 12.49
C MET A 347 25.04 -6.38 12.59
N GLU A 348 23.99 -5.62 12.88
CA GLU A 348 24.08 -4.18 13.02
C GLU A 348 24.95 -3.77 14.22
N ASP A 349 24.78 -4.41 15.38
CA ASP A 349 25.60 -4.13 16.56
C ASP A 349 27.09 -4.30 16.22
N LYS A 350 27.44 -5.36 15.48
CA LYS A 350 28.81 -5.59 15.00
C LYS A 350 29.28 -4.51 14.03
N LEU A 351 28.41 -4.04 13.15
CA LEU A 351 28.74 -2.97 12.21
C LEU A 351 28.95 -1.63 12.91
N ARG A 352 28.08 -1.27 13.87
CA ARG A 352 28.27 -0.07 14.70
C ARG A 352 29.64 -0.09 15.37
N MET A 353 30.02 -1.24 15.93
CA MET A 353 31.34 -1.42 16.53
C MET A 353 32.51 -1.18 15.56
N CYS A 354 32.34 -1.42 14.26
CA CYS A 354 33.36 -1.16 13.25
C CYS A 354 33.50 0.31 12.84
N PHE A 355 32.49 1.14 13.12
CA PHE A 355 32.39 2.53 12.62
C PHE A 355 32.14 3.57 13.72
N ASN A 356 32.37 3.20 14.98
CA ASN A 356 32.31 4.11 16.11
C ASN A 356 33.69 4.75 16.35
N ASP A 357 33.70 6.05 16.66
CA ASP A 357 34.93 6.73 17.09
C ASP A 357 35.10 6.54 18.59
N VAL A 358 36.06 5.73 18.97
CA VAL A 358 36.50 5.62 20.36
C VAL A 358 37.97 5.88 20.39
N VAL A 359 38.34 6.96 21.06
CA VAL A 359 39.73 7.21 21.44
C VAL A 359 40.07 6.22 22.54
N LEU A 360 40.66 5.10 22.16
CA LEU A 360 41.23 4.14 23.10
C LEU A 360 42.66 4.58 23.44
N ASP A 361 42.99 4.63 24.72
CA ASP A 361 44.36 4.81 25.16
C ASP A 361 45.15 3.53 24.86
N ASN A 362 46.22 3.65 24.06
CA ASN A 362 47.10 2.51 23.74
C ASN A 362 47.62 1.81 25.00
N ALA A 363 47.90 2.56 26.07
CA ALA A 363 48.36 1.99 27.32
C ALA A 363 47.26 1.19 28.06
N GLU A 364 45.99 1.51 27.85
CA GLU A 364 44.86 0.76 28.40
C GLU A 364 44.62 -0.53 27.62
N VAL A 365 44.71 -0.48 26.28
CA VAL A 365 44.60 -1.67 25.41
C VAL A 365 45.73 -2.65 25.68
N GLU A 366 46.98 -2.19 25.77
CA GLU A 366 48.14 -3.04 26.10
C GLU A 366 48.00 -3.70 27.48
N ARG A 367 47.51 -2.97 28.48
CA ARG A 367 47.25 -3.53 29.83
C ARG A 367 46.21 -4.66 29.80
N VAL A 368 45.18 -4.53 28.98
CA VAL A 368 44.17 -5.60 28.83
C VAL A 368 44.73 -6.80 28.10
N ILE A 369 45.49 -6.59 27.01
CA ILE A 369 46.17 -7.67 26.29
C ILE A 369 47.14 -8.42 27.21
N GLU A 370 47.94 -7.69 28.00
CA GLU A 370 48.91 -8.28 28.92
C GLU A 370 48.22 -9.05 30.05
N SER A 371 47.13 -8.50 30.62
CA SER A 371 46.35 -9.17 31.67
C SER A 371 45.67 -10.45 31.18
N MET A 372 45.22 -10.48 29.92
CA MET A 372 44.65 -11.67 29.30
C MET A 372 45.72 -12.64 28.76
N SER A 373 46.97 -12.22 28.55
CA SER A 373 48.03 -13.14 28.08
C SER A 373 48.62 -14.00 29.22
N ARG A 374 48.27 -13.70 30.47
CA ARG A 374 48.70 -14.43 31.67
C ARG A 374 47.63 -15.45 32.08
N GLU A 375 47.49 -16.52 31.30
CA GLU A 375 46.49 -17.59 31.53
C GLU A 375 46.64 -18.29 32.89
N ASP A 376 47.83 -18.23 33.51
CA ASP A 376 48.12 -18.86 34.81
C ASP A 376 47.69 -18.01 36.03
N ASP A 377 47.28 -16.75 35.82
CA ASP A 377 46.85 -15.82 36.87
C ASP A 377 45.35 -15.54 36.71
N ASP A 378 44.55 -16.36 37.40
CA ASP A 378 43.10 -16.41 37.32
C ASP A 378 42.43 -15.07 37.71
N ASP A 379 43.11 -14.24 38.53
CA ASP A 379 42.65 -12.92 38.91
C ASP A 379 43.01 -11.86 37.86
N ALA A 380 44.22 -11.92 37.29
CA ALA A 380 44.61 -11.06 36.17
C ALA A 380 43.73 -11.30 34.92
N TRP A 381 43.42 -12.57 34.62
CA TRP A 381 42.54 -12.93 33.51
C TRP A 381 41.11 -12.40 33.69
N LYS A 382 40.55 -12.50 34.91
CA LYS A 382 39.22 -11.95 35.24
C LYS A 382 39.19 -10.43 35.13
N MET A 383 40.23 -9.74 35.63
CA MET A 383 40.35 -8.28 35.50
C MET A 383 40.49 -7.84 34.04
N GLY A 384 41.28 -8.57 33.23
CA GLY A 384 41.42 -8.34 31.79
C GLY A 384 40.09 -8.55 31.05
N THR A 385 39.36 -9.61 31.38
CA THR A 385 38.03 -9.90 30.80
C THR A 385 37.03 -8.80 31.10
N LYS A 386 36.98 -8.34 32.36
CA LYS A 386 36.10 -7.23 32.77
C LYS A 386 36.46 -5.92 32.07
N SER A 387 37.75 -5.58 32.00
CA SER A 387 38.20 -4.35 31.33
C SER A 387 37.93 -4.40 29.81
N ARG A 388 38.04 -5.58 29.20
CA ARG A 388 37.59 -5.81 27.81
C ARG A 388 36.09 -5.59 27.67
N GLU A 389 35.28 -6.11 28.58
CA GLU A 389 33.82 -5.89 28.56
C GLU A 389 33.45 -4.42 28.72
N ASP A 390 34.16 -3.68 29.57
CA ASP A 390 33.99 -2.24 29.75
C ASP A 390 34.35 -1.48 28.45
N MET A 391 35.47 -1.82 27.80
CA MET A 391 35.83 -1.27 26.48
C MET A 391 34.81 -1.60 25.40
N MET A 392 34.28 -2.83 25.39
CA MET A 392 33.23 -3.25 24.45
C MET A 392 31.92 -2.49 24.71
N SER A 393 31.61 -2.19 25.97
CA SER A 393 30.46 -1.37 26.37
C SER A 393 30.62 0.09 25.92
N MET A 394 31.82 0.65 26.06
CA MET A 394 32.17 1.97 25.51
C MET A 394 32.04 1.99 23.99
N LEU A 395 32.58 0.99 23.30
CA LEU A 395 32.43 0.85 21.85
C LEU A 395 30.97 0.74 21.43
N ARG A 396 30.10 0.04 22.15
CA ARG A 396 28.67 -0.06 21.83
C ARG A 396 27.89 1.24 22.04
N SER A 397 28.33 2.07 22.99
CA SER A 397 27.66 3.33 23.35
C SER A 397 28.26 4.56 22.69
N ALA A 398 29.39 4.41 22.00
CA ALA A 398 30.08 5.49 21.33
C ALA A 398 29.30 6.04 20.11
N PRO A 399 29.43 7.34 19.83
CA PRO A 399 28.82 7.96 18.66
C PRO A 399 29.42 7.38 17.38
N THR A 400 28.55 7.01 16.45
CA THR A 400 28.94 6.48 15.14
C THR A 400 29.45 7.61 14.24
N VAL A 401 30.55 7.38 13.51
CA VAL A 401 31.07 8.36 12.55
C VAL A 401 30.30 8.23 11.24
N PHE A 402 29.22 9.00 11.12
CA PHE A 402 28.27 8.91 10.01
C PHE A 402 28.91 9.18 8.63
N GLU A 403 29.94 10.02 8.57
CA GLU A 403 30.62 10.39 7.32
C GLU A 403 31.36 9.21 6.67
N VAL A 404 31.75 8.19 7.44
CA VAL A 404 32.46 7.01 6.94
C VAL A 404 31.51 5.98 6.33
N ILE A 405 30.27 5.92 6.81
CA ILE A 405 29.24 4.95 6.40
C ILE A 405 28.49 5.40 5.14
N GLY A 406 28.27 6.71 4.97
CA GLY A 406 27.31 7.26 4.01
C GLY A 406 27.65 7.10 2.53
N ASP A 407 28.91 7.35 2.15
CA ASP A 407 29.27 7.49 0.72
C ASP A 407 30.14 6.33 0.21
N ASN A 408 31.16 5.93 0.96
CA ASN A 408 32.06 4.84 0.55
C ASN A 408 31.40 3.46 0.67
N LEU A 409 30.62 3.21 1.72
CA LEU A 409 29.92 1.92 1.89
C LEU A 409 28.80 1.77 0.85
N ARG A 410 28.08 2.84 0.52
CA ARG A 410 27.12 2.86 -0.60
C ARG A 410 27.80 2.53 -1.92
N ALA A 411 28.92 3.19 -2.24
CA ALA A 411 29.66 2.94 -3.47
C ALA A 411 30.15 1.49 -3.59
N ILE A 412 30.54 0.86 -2.48
CA ILE A 412 31.00 -0.54 -2.45
C ILE A 412 29.82 -1.51 -2.55
N LEU A 413 28.70 -1.24 -1.88
CA LEU A 413 27.50 -2.10 -1.89
C LEU A 413 26.71 -1.99 -3.21
N ASP A 414 26.76 -0.86 -3.91
CA ASP A 414 26.14 -0.69 -5.23
C ASP A 414 26.95 -1.33 -6.36
N GLN A 415 28.24 -1.64 -6.12
CA GLN A 415 29.13 -2.30 -7.08
C GLN A 415 29.15 -3.83 -6.97
N ALA A 416 28.57 -4.40 -5.90
CA ALA A 416 28.51 -5.84 -5.64
C ALA A 416 27.13 -6.42 -5.97
#